data_AF-A0A953AMJ9-F1
#
_entry.id   AF-A0A953AMJ9-F1
#
_cell.length_a   1.000
_cell.length_b   1.000
_cell.length_c   1.000
_cell.angle_alpha   90.00
_cell.angle_beta   90.00
_cell.angle_gamma   90.00
#
_symmetry.space_group_name_H-M   'P 1'
#
loop_
_entity.id
_entity.type
_entity.pdbx_description
1 polymer ?
#
loop_
_entity_poly.entity_id
_entity_poly.type
_entity_poly.pdbx_seq_one_letter_code
_entity_poly.pdbx_strand_id
1 'polypeptide(L)'
;MAKRPSILDPLRVRVRRFQLIVGLGLTACVLGALVTIAISMRLGAALAGHELPQVPIEILDALLAQLWAYAVLPLLLYGAARIIELKPWPTSIGGVAAGLVFQLSIILISRGFEGITEASPLRSGVMLAACALGAWVGAKAVTRARAAAKRAEEEARKEAEARKDEYAAFAREAERLAARTEARKQQATSATPDSGASEAPGVQETDAAASSASPSATES
;
A
#
# COMPACT_ATOMS: atom_id res chain seq x y z
N MET A 1 -2.49 -22.82 -27.94
CA MET A 1 -2.44 -21.65 -28.84
C MET A 1 -1.70 -20.52 -28.14
N ALA A 2 -0.48 -20.20 -28.59
CA ALA A 2 0.34 -19.16 -27.98
C ALA A 2 -0.25 -17.77 -28.27
N LYS A 3 -0.67 -17.07 -27.21
CA LYS A 3 -1.14 -15.68 -27.28
C LYS A 3 0.06 -14.83 -27.68
N ARG A 4 0.13 -14.37 -28.93
CA ARG A 4 1.20 -13.48 -29.38
C ARG A 4 1.26 -12.27 -28.44
N PRO A 5 2.45 -11.87 -27.93
CA PRO A 5 2.57 -10.69 -27.11
C PRO A 5 2.10 -9.50 -27.94
N SER A 6 0.98 -8.90 -27.53
CA SER A 6 0.34 -7.84 -28.30
C SER A 6 1.13 -6.56 -28.07
N ILE A 7 1.44 -5.83 -29.14
CA ILE A 7 2.05 -4.49 -29.08
C ILE A 7 1.20 -3.53 -28.20
N LEU A 8 -0.06 -3.89 -27.93
CA LEU A 8 -0.97 -3.18 -27.05
C LEU A 8 -0.69 -3.36 -25.55
N ASP A 9 -0.01 -4.44 -25.15
CA ASP A 9 0.31 -4.72 -23.75
C ASP A 9 1.23 -3.65 -23.12
N PRO A 10 2.36 -3.23 -23.73
CA PRO A 10 3.19 -2.17 -23.16
C PRO A 10 2.47 -0.82 -23.14
N LEU A 11 1.59 -0.55 -24.11
CA LEU A 11 0.80 0.68 -24.15
C LEU A 11 -0.20 0.72 -23.00
N ARG A 12 -0.90 -0.39 -22.75
CA ARG A 12 -1.86 -0.52 -21.65
C ARG A 12 -1.20 -0.29 -20.28
N VAL A 13 0.01 -0.83 -20.09
CA VAL A 13 0.78 -0.60 -18.85
C VAL A 13 1.17 0.87 -18.70
N ARG A 14 1.58 1.54 -19.78
CA ARG A 14 1.91 2.98 -19.75
C ARG A 14 0.69 3.83 -19.42
N VAL A 15 -0.44 3.58 -20.07
CA VAL A 15 -1.70 4.31 -19.81
C VAL A 15 -2.16 4.10 -18.37
N ARG A 16 -2.10 2.88 -17.85
CA ARG A 16 -2.48 2.61 -16.44
C ARG A 16 -1.58 3.34 -15.44
N ARG A 17 -0.28 3.39 -15.71
CA ARG A 17 0.67 4.18 -14.88
C ARG A 17 0.39 5.67 -14.97
N PHE A 18 0.11 6.18 -16.16
CA PHE A 18 -0.26 7.58 -16.36
C PHE A 18 -1.55 7.93 -15.62
N GLN A 19 -2.60 7.12 -15.78
CA GLN A 19 -3.88 7.28 -15.07
C GLN A 19 -3.69 7.26 -13.56
N LEU A 20 -2.81 6.40 -13.04
CA LEU A 20 -2.48 6.38 -11.62
C LEU A 20 -1.80 7.68 -11.17
N ILE A 21 -0.81 8.17 -11.92
CA ILE A 21 -0.11 9.43 -11.61
C ILE A 21 -1.09 10.61 -11.60
N VAL A 22 -1.92 10.70 -12.64
CA VAL A 22 -2.95 11.75 -12.76
C VAL A 22 -3.98 11.63 -11.63
N GLY A 23 -4.47 10.42 -11.36
CA GLY A 23 -5.40 10.15 -10.28
C GLY A 23 -4.83 10.50 -8.90
N LEU A 24 -3.55 10.23 -8.66
CA LEU A 24 -2.88 10.61 -7.42
C LEU A 24 -2.78 12.14 -7.28
N GLY A 25 -2.42 12.84 -8.36
CA GLY A 25 -2.38 14.30 -8.39
C GLY A 25 -3.74 14.92 -8.09
N LEU A 26 -4.79 14.43 -8.76
CA LEU A 26 -6.16 14.87 -8.53
C LEU A 26 -6.62 14.61 -7.09
N THR A 27 -6.40 13.40 -6.58
CA THR A 27 -6.77 13.02 -5.22
C THR A 27 -6.03 13.89 -4.20
N ALA A 28 -4.75 14.17 -4.43
CA ALA A 28 -3.97 15.07 -3.60
C ALA A 28 -4.56 16.49 -3.59
N CYS A 29 -4.93 17.04 -4.76
CA CYS A 29 -5.57 18.34 -4.84
C CYS A 29 -6.88 18.40 -4.05
N VAL A 30 -7.77 17.40 -4.21
CA VAL A 30 -9.06 17.37 -3.52
C VAL A 30 -8.87 17.26 -2.01
N LEU A 31 -8.06 16.31 -1.55
CA LEU A 31 -7.79 16.14 -0.12
C LEU A 31 -7.07 17.35 0.46
N GLY A 32 -6.11 17.91 -0.26
CA GLY A 32 -5.40 19.11 0.16
C GLY A 32 -6.33 20.31 0.25
N ALA A 33 -7.27 20.50 -0.69
CA ALA A 33 -8.27 21.55 -0.60
C ALA A 33 -9.14 21.41 0.65
N LEU A 34 -9.60 20.20 0.97
CA LEU A 34 -10.38 19.93 2.19
C LEU A 34 -9.57 20.27 3.46
N VAL A 35 -8.31 19.84 3.52
CA VAL A 35 -7.41 20.14 4.64
C VAL A 35 -7.15 21.63 4.75
N THR A 36 -6.88 22.32 3.64
CA THR A 36 -6.66 23.76 3.62
C THR A 36 -7.90 24.51 4.12
N ILE A 37 -9.11 24.16 3.66
CA ILE A 37 -10.36 24.78 4.14
C ILE A 37 -10.51 24.58 5.65
N ALA A 38 -10.30 23.36 6.15
CA ALA A 38 -10.40 23.05 7.57
C ALA A 38 -9.40 23.86 8.42
N ILE A 39 -8.15 23.98 7.95
CA ILE A 39 -7.12 24.77 8.62
C ILE A 39 -7.47 26.26 8.57
N SER A 40 -7.89 26.79 7.41
CA SER A 40 -8.25 28.20 7.23
C SER A 40 -9.40 28.61 8.13
N MET A 41 -10.42 27.77 8.32
CA MET A 41 -11.51 28.04 9.27
C MET A 41 -11.02 28.14 10.72
N ARG A 42 -10.08 27.28 11.10
CA ARG A 42 -9.49 27.28 12.45
C ARG A 42 -8.55 28.46 12.66
N LEU A 43 -7.73 28.79 11.67
CA LEU A 43 -6.84 29.95 11.70
C LEU A 43 -7.63 31.25 11.74
N GLY A 44 -8.68 31.39 10.93
CA GLY A 44 -9.53 32.58 10.92
C GLY A 44 -10.14 32.87 12.29
N ALA A 45 -10.61 31.84 13.00
CA ALA A 45 -11.11 31.99 14.36
C ALA A 45 -10.01 32.36 15.37
N ALA A 46 -8.81 31.81 15.22
CA ALA A 46 -7.69 32.08 16.12
C ALA A 46 -7.06 33.48 15.91
N LEU A 47 -7.08 33.99 14.67
CA LEU A 47 -6.49 35.27 14.30
C LEU A 47 -7.48 36.45 14.40
N ALA A 48 -8.76 36.21 14.69
CA ALA A 48 -9.82 37.23 14.74
C ALA A 48 -9.60 38.40 15.73
N GLY A 49 -8.48 38.44 16.45
CA GLY A 49 -8.10 39.53 17.35
C GLY A 49 -6.64 39.99 17.26
N HIS A 50 -5.86 39.54 16.26
CA HIS A 50 -4.47 39.96 16.08
C HIS A 50 -4.29 40.76 14.78
N GLU A 51 -3.84 42.01 14.88
CA GLU A 51 -3.45 42.83 13.73
C GLU A 51 -2.06 42.40 13.24
N LEU A 52 -2.01 41.33 12.44
CA LEU A 52 -0.77 40.94 11.78
C LEU A 52 -0.54 41.80 10.51
N PRO A 53 0.73 42.06 10.16
CA PRO A 53 1.06 42.72 8.90
C PRO A 53 0.56 41.91 7.69
N GLN A 54 0.17 42.60 6.63
CA GLN A 54 -0.54 42.01 5.48
C GLN A 54 0.31 41.00 4.68
N VAL A 55 1.62 41.26 4.57
CA VAL A 55 2.57 40.43 3.81
C VAL A 55 2.71 38.99 4.35
N PRO A 56 2.98 38.76 5.65
CA PRO A 56 3.06 37.39 6.17
C PRO A 56 1.73 36.63 6.08
N ILE A 57 0.59 37.31 6.15
CA ILE A 57 -0.73 36.69 5.94
C ILE A 57 -0.85 36.20 4.48
N GLU A 58 -0.46 37.03 3.51
CA GLU A 58 -0.51 36.65 2.08
C GLU A 58 0.42 35.46 1.77
N ILE A 59 1.63 35.45 2.34
CA ILE A 59 2.58 34.34 2.19
C ILE A 59 2.02 33.05 2.81
N LEU A 60 1.45 33.15 4.02
CA LEU A 60 0.86 32.02 4.71
C LEU A 60 -0.35 31.45 3.96
N ASP A 61 -1.24 32.31 3.46
CA ASP A 61 -2.38 31.92 2.62
C ASP A 61 -1.90 31.22 1.33
N ALA A 62 -0.90 31.79 0.66
CA ALA A 62 -0.32 31.20 -0.55
C ALA A 62 0.34 29.84 -0.29
N LEU A 63 1.02 29.66 0.85
CA LEU A 63 1.57 28.37 1.28
C LEU A 63 0.46 27.36 1.59
N LEU A 64 -0.55 27.75 2.36
CA LEU A 64 -1.69 26.90 2.71
C LEU A 64 -2.46 26.45 1.46
N ALA A 65 -2.63 27.34 0.48
CA ALA A 65 -3.25 27.01 -0.79
C ALA A 65 -2.48 25.94 -1.58
N GLN A 66 -1.19 25.76 -1.30
CA GLN A 66 -0.34 24.76 -1.95
C GLN A 66 0.05 23.58 -1.05
N LEU A 67 -0.58 23.45 0.11
CA LEU A 67 -0.39 22.35 1.06
C LEU A 67 -0.55 20.97 0.41
N TRP A 68 -1.45 20.88 -0.57
CA TRP A 68 -1.66 19.67 -1.36
C TRP A 68 -0.37 19.18 -2.05
N ALA A 69 0.45 20.10 -2.58
CA ALA A 69 1.60 19.78 -3.41
C ALA A 69 2.80 19.29 -2.59
N TYR A 70 3.02 19.85 -1.39
CA TYR A 70 4.20 19.53 -0.58
C TYR A 70 3.94 18.64 0.64
N ALA A 71 2.69 18.48 1.08
CA ALA A 71 2.34 17.60 2.20
C ALA A 71 1.52 16.39 1.75
N VAL A 72 0.36 16.63 1.13
CA VAL A 72 -0.59 15.55 0.80
C VAL A 72 -0.07 14.66 -0.33
N LEU A 73 0.44 15.26 -1.41
CA LEU A 73 0.95 14.52 -2.55
C LEU A 73 2.15 13.64 -2.18
N PRO A 74 3.20 14.12 -1.47
CA PRO A 74 4.30 13.25 -1.05
C PRO A 74 3.86 12.12 -0.12
N LEU A 75 2.86 12.36 0.75
CA LEU A 75 2.29 11.33 1.61
C LEU A 75 1.59 10.22 0.80
N LEU A 76 0.77 10.60 -0.18
CA LEU A 76 0.12 9.65 -1.09
C LEU A 76 1.15 8.90 -1.94
N LEU A 77 2.17 9.59 -2.46
CA LEU A 77 3.26 8.99 -3.21
C LEU A 77 4.05 7.99 -2.36
N TYR A 78 4.29 8.30 -1.08
CA TYR A 78 4.93 7.38 -0.14
C TYR A 78 4.11 6.09 0.02
N GLY A 79 2.81 6.22 0.26
CA GLY A 79 1.91 5.07 0.40
C GLY A 79 1.83 4.23 -0.88
N ALA A 80 1.62 4.87 -2.02
CA ALA A 80 1.53 4.20 -3.31
C ALA A 80 2.85 3.49 -3.70
N ALA A 81 4.00 4.08 -3.38
CA ALA A 81 5.31 3.52 -3.69
C ALA A 81 5.67 2.28 -2.86
N ARG A 82 4.94 2.00 -1.76
CA ARG A 82 5.07 0.73 -1.04
C ARG A 82 4.38 -0.43 -1.76
N ILE A 83 3.33 -0.16 -2.51
CA ILE A 83 2.50 -1.19 -3.16
C ILE A 83 2.91 -1.37 -4.62
N ILE A 84 3.33 -0.29 -5.29
CA ILE A 84 3.57 -0.27 -6.73
C ILE A 84 4.97 0.26 -7.01
N GLU A 85 5.64 -0.33 -8.02
CA GLU A 85 6.91 0.17 -8.52
C GLU A 85 6.75 1.50 -9.27
N LEU A 86 7.00 2.61 -8.56
CA LEU A 86 6.93 3.95 -9.11
C LEU A 86 8.33 4.52 -9.36
N LYS A 87 8.47 5.26 -10.48
CA LYS A 87 9.71 6.01 -10.76
C LYS A 87 9.67 7.35 -10.01
N PRO A 88 10.64 7.70 -9.16
CA PRO A 88 10.55 8.85 -8.27
C PRO A 88 10.25 10.19 -8.98
N TRP A 89 11.12 10.58 -9.92
CA TRP A 89 11.00 11.87 -10.60
C TRP A 89 9.80 11.97 -11.54
N PRO A 90 9.56 11.02 -12.48
CA PRO A 90 8.43 11.13 -13.40
C PRO A 90 7.08 11.08 -12.68
N THR A 91 6.96 10.27 -11.62
CA THR A 91 5.71 10.16 -10.85
C THR A 91 5.46 11.44 -10.06
N SER A 92 6.50 11.99 -9.42
CA SER A 92 6.36 13.21 -8.63
C SER A 92 6.08 14.44 -9.50
N ILE A 93 6.83 14.61 -10.59
CA ILE A 93 6.60 15.72 -11.55
C ILE A 93 5.23 15.58 -12.19
N GLY A 94 4.86 14.37 -12.63
CA GLY A 94 3.55 14.14 -13.25
C GLY A 94 2.39 14.36 -12.28
N GLY A 95 2.54 13.99 -11.02
CA GLY A 95 1.53 14.23 -9.98
C GLY A 95 1.35 15.72 -9.69
N VAL A 96 2.44 16.47 -9.55
CA VAL A 96 2.40 17.93 -9.37
C VAL A 96 1.82 18.61 -10.60
N ALA A 97 2.25 18.24 -11.81
CA ALA A 97 1.74 18.82 -13.04
C ALA A 97 0.24 18.56 -13.22
N ALA A 98 -0.22 17.33 -12.97
CA ALA A 98 -1.64 16.99 -13.05
C ALA A 98 -2.48 17.79 -12.05
N GLY A 99 -2.02 17.90 -10.81
CA GLY A 99 -2.70 18.70 -9.80
C GLY A 99 -2.70 20.20 -10.13
N LEU A 100 -1.60 20.73 -10.66
CA LEU A 100 -1.50 22.13 -11.08
C LEU A 100 -2.45 22.44 -12.23
N VAL A 101 -2.53 21.56 -13.24
CA VAL A 101 -3.49 21.70 -14.35
C VAL A 101 -4.92 21.70 -13.83
N PHE A 102 -5.23 20.83 -12.88
CA PHE A 102 -6.57 20.78 -12.28
C PHE A 102 -6.89 22.06 -11.49
N GLN A 103 -5.94 22.55 -10.68
CA GLN A 103 -6.10 23.79 -9.93
C GLN A 103 -6.28 25.00 -10.85
N LEU A 104 -5.48 25.11 -11.91
CA LEU A 104 -5.63 26.15 -12.93
C LEU A 104 -6.98 26.05 -13.65
N SER A 105 -7.46 24.84 -13.92
CA SER A 105 -8.77 24.62 -14.53
C SER A 105 -9.89 25.12 -13.63
N ILE A 106 -9.82 24.87 -12.31
CA ILE A 106 -10.78 25.41 -11.34
C ILE A 106 -10.74 26.93 -11.33
N ILE A 107 -9.55 27.52 -11.25
CA ILE A 107 -9.40 28.99 -11.25
C ILE A 107 -10.01 29.58 -12.53
N LEU A 108 -9.71 28.98 -13.69
CA LEU A 108 -10.24 29.42 -14.98
C LEU A 108 -11.78 29.34 -15.02
N ILE A 109 -12.37 28.26 -14.51
CA ILE A 109 -13.82 28.07 -14.49
C ILE A 109 -14.50 29.03 -13.49
N SER A 110 -13.88 29.24 -12.32
CA SER A 110 -14.48 30.06 -11.25
C SER A 110 -14.28 31.57 -11.42
N ARG A 111 -13.16 31.99 -12.03
CA ARG A 111 -12.74 33.40 -12.10
C ARG A 111 -12.39 33.85 -13.52
N GLY A 112 -12.59 33.01 -14.53
CA GLY A 112 -12.20 33.32 -15.91
C GLY A 112 -10.69 33.48 -16.08
N PHE A 113 -10.30 34.12 -17.18
CA PHE A 113 -8.89 34.43 -17.47
C PHE A 113 -8.30 35.46 -16.50
N GLU A 114 -9.12 36.38 -15.98
CA GLU A 114 -8.71 37.40 -15.00
C GLU A 114 -8.10 36.78 -13.75
N GLY A 115 -8.68 35.69 -13.24
CA GLY A 115 -8.14 34.97 -12.08
C GLY A 115 -6.73 34.39 -12.27
N ILE A 116 -6.27 34.23 -13.51
CA ILE A 116 -4.92 33.75 -13.84
C ILE A 116 -3.95 34.94 -13.96
N THR A 117 -4.39 36.04 -14.60
CA THR A 117 -3.53 37.19 -14.90
C THR A 117 -3.39 38.17 -13.73
N GLU A 118 -4.39 38.25 -12.85
CA GLU A 118 -4.37 39.12 -11.67
C GLU A 118 -3.63 38.51 -10.46
N ALA A 119 -3.08 37.30 -10.61
CA ALA A 119 -2.32 36.68 -9.55
C ALA A 119 -1.06 37.51 -9.22
N SER A 120 -0.99 38.00 -7.97
CA SER A 120 0.17 38.68 -7.40
C SER A 120 1.47 37.94 -7.77
N PRO A 121 2.53 38.63 -8.24
CA PRO A 121 3.81 37.99 -8.56
C PRO A 121 4.37 37.17 -7.40
N LEU A 122 4.13 37.64 -6.16
CA LEU A 122 4.50 36.94 -4.94
C LEU A 122 3.78 35.59 -4.83
N ARG A 123 2.45 35.58 -5.02
CA ARG A 123 1.62 34.36 -4.99
C ARG A 123 2.06 33.37 -6.07
N SER A 124 2.33 33.84 -7.28
CA SER A 124 2.84 33.02 -8.38
C SER A 124 4.22 32.42 -8.07
N GLY A 125 5.12 33.21 -7.48
CA GLY A 125 6.43 32.75 -7.02
C GLY A 125 6.34 31.68 -5.94
N VAL A 126 5.49 31.90 -4.92
CA VAL A 126 5.24 30.91 -3.85
C VAL A 126 4.64 29.64 -4.43
N MET A 127 3.71 29.73 -5.38
CA MET A 127 3.13 28.56 -6.04
C MET A 127 4.19 27.72 -6.75
N LEU A 128 5.04 28.35 -7.56
CA LEU A 128 6.11 27.66 -8.27
C LEU A 128 7.11 27.02 -7.30
N ALA A 129 7.50 27.75 -6.25
CA ALA A 129 8.39 27.23 -5.21
C ALA A 129 7.77 26.03 -4.48
N ALA A 130 6.50 26.10 -4.10
CA ALA A 130 5.78 25.02 -3.45
C ALA A 130 5.63 23.79 -4.37
N CYS A 131 5.40 23.99 -5.67
CA CYS A 131 5.35 22.92 -6.66
C CYS A 131 6.72 22.25 -6.83
N ALA A 132 7.79 23.04 -6.94
CA ALA A 132 9.16 22.52 -7.05
C ALA A 132 9.56 21.75 -5.78
N LEU A 133 9.23 22.29 -4.61
CA LEU A 133 9.44 21.63 -3.32
C LEU A 133 8.62 20.34 -3.24
N GLY A 134 7.35 20.36 -3.63
CA GLY A 134 6.49 19.18 -3.66
C GLY A 134 7.01 18.09 -4.59
N ALA A 135 7.51 18.45 -5.77
CA ALA A 135 8.16 17.51 -6.68
C ALA A 135 9.43 16.90 -6.09
N TRP A 136 10.24 17.69 -5.39
CA TRP A 136 11.46 17.22 -4.76
C TRP A 136 11.19 16.32 -3.54
N VAL A 137 10.29 16.74 -2.64
CA VAL A 137 9.88 15.98 -1.45
C VAL A 137 9.17 14.70 -1.88
N GLY A 138 8.29 14.76 -2.89
CA GLY A 138 7.62 13.58 -3.44
C GLY A 138 8.60 12.58 -4.05
N ALA A 139 9.60 13.03 -4.80
CA ALA A 139 10.66 12.15 -5.29
C ALA A 139 11.44 11.48 -4.13
N LYS A 140 11.78 12.23 -3.07
CA LYS A 140 12.41 11.67 -1.86
C LYS A 140 11.51 10.70 -1.09
N ALA A 141 10.20 10.96 -1.07
CA ALA A 141 9.22 10.09 -0.44
C ALA A 141 9.15 8.74 -1.16
N VAL A 142 9.09 8.75 -2.49
CA VAL A 142 9.09 7.52 -3.31
C VAL A 142 10.39 6.74 -3.10
N THR A 143 11.56 7.38 -3.11
CA THR A 143 12.82 6.65 -2.89
C THR A 143 12.90 6.02 -1.51
N ARG A 144 12.47 6.73 -0.45
CA ARG A 144 12.40 6.19 0.91
C ARG A 144 11.40 5.04 1.03
N ALA A 145 10.22 5.16 0.44
CA ALA A 145 9.21 4.10 0.43
C ALA A 145 9.73 2.83 -0.26
N ARG A 146 10.43 2.99 -1.40
CA ARG A 146 11.03 1.87 -2.13
C ARG A 146 12.16 1.21 -1.34
N ALA A 147 12.98 1.98 -0.64
CA ALA A 147 14.00 1.42 0.25
C ALA A 147 13.37 0.62 1.40
N ALA A 148 12.28 1.12 1.98
CA ALA A 148 11.54 0.40 3.03
C ALA A 148 10.87 -0.88 2.49
N ALA A 149 10.26 -0.84 1.31
CA ALA A 149 9.65 -2.01 0.68
C ALA A 149 10.68 -3.12 0.40
N LYS A 150 11.87 -2.77 -0.11
CA LYS A 150 12.96 -3.74 -0.33
C LYS A 150 13.42 -4.42 0.96
N ARG A 151 13.51 -3.66 2.06
CA ARG A 151 13.87 -4.25 3.37
C ARG A 151 12.82 -5.25 3.85
N ALA A 152 11.54 -4.91 3.71
CA ALA A 152 10.45 -5.82 4.04
C ALA A 152 10.43 -7.07 3.16
N GLU A 153 10.74 -6.95 1.86
CA GLU A 153 10.89 -8.11 0.96
C GLU A 153 12.07 -9.01 1.37
N GLU A 154 13.20 -8.41 1.76
CA GLU A 154 14.37 -9.16 2.24
C GLU A 154 14.09 -9.89 3.57
N GLU A 155 13.39 -9.24 4.50
CA GLU A 155 12.95 -9.83 5.77
C GLU A 155 11.98 -10.98 5.52
N ALA A 156 10.94 -10.76 4.70
CA ALA A 156 9.99 -11.80 4.33
C ALA A 156 10.66 -12.98 3.61
N ARG A 157 11.69 -12.71 2.79
CA ARG A 157 12.46 -13.77 2.14
C ARG A 157 13.27 -14.58 3.14
N LYS A 158 13.92 -13.93 4.12
CA LYS A 158 14.64 -14.62 5.20
C LYS A 158 13.70 -15.46 6.06
N GLU A 159 12.53 -14.94 6.41
CA GLU A 159 11.50 -15.70 7.13
C GLU A 159 11.00 -16.89 6.31
N ALA A 160 10.78 -16.71 5.02
CA ALA A 160 10.37 -17.80 4.14
C ALA A 160 11.47 -18.87 3.97
N GLU A 161 12.73 -18.46 3.90
CA GLU A 161 13.88 -19.37 3.89
C GLU A 161 14.00 -20.14 5.21
N ALA A 162 13.86 -19.47 6.37
CA ALA A 162 13.85 -20.11 7.68
C ALA A 162 12.70 -21.14 7.82
N ARG A 163 11.48 -20.79 7.37
CA ARG A 163 10.34 -21.72 7.39
C ARG A 163 10.55 -22.93 6.48
N LYS A 164 11.23 -22.78 5.33
CA LYS A 164 11.56 -23.92 4.46
C LYS A 164 12.49 -24.91 5.15
N ASP A 165 13.44 -24.42 5.94
CA ASP A 165 14.36 -25.27 6.69
C ASP A 165 13.62 -26.04 7.80
N GLU A 166 12.64 -25.41 8.45
CA GLU A 166 11.74 -26.09 9.40
C GLU A 166 10.91 -27.18 8.72
N TYR A 167 10.28 -26.88 7.57
CA TYR A 167 9.53 -27.90 6.80
C TYR A 167 10.42 -29.05 6.33
N ALA A 168 11.67 -28.77 5.92
CA ALA A 168 12.64 -29.80 5.54
C ALA A 168 13.10 -30.64 6.74
N ALA A 169 13.08 -30.10 7.97
CA ALA A 169 13.33 -30.86 9.18
C ALA A 169 12.16 -31.80 9.50
N PHE A 170 10.92 -31.31 9.44
CA PHE A 170 9.72 -32.13 9.64
C PHE A 170 9.59 -33.24 8.59
N ALA A 171 9.91 -32.97 7.32
CA ALA A 171 9.91 -33.97 6.26
C ALA A 171 10.90 -35.11 6.57
N ARG A 172 12.11 -34.79 7.03
CA ARG A 172 13.13 -35.78 7.41
C ARG A 172 12.75 -36.59 8.65
N GLU A 173 12.06 -35.99 9.62
CA GLU A 173 11.53 -36.72 10.78
C GLU A 173 10.39 -37.66 10.39
N ALA A 174 9.51 -37.24 9.50
CA ALA A 174 8.44 -38.08 8.95
C ALA A 174 9.01 -39.29 8.19
N GLU A 175 10.03 -39.10 7.35
CA GLU A 175 10.73 -40.19 6.65
C GLU A 175 11.36 -41.20 7.62
N ARG A 176 11.98 -40.71 8.71
CA ARG A 176 12.57 -41.60 9.75
C ARG A 176 11.51 -42.42 10.49
N LEU A 177 10.36 -41.83 10.79
CA LEU A 177 9.25 -42.53 11.43
C LEU A 177 8.59 -43.54 10.49
N ALA A 178 8.44 -43.20 9.20
CA ALA A 178 7.97 -44.13 8.18
C ALA A 178 8.90 -45.35 8.04
N ALA A 179 10.22 -45.11 7.93
CA ALA A 179 11.22 -46.18 7.85
C ALA A 179 11.22 -47.09 9.09
N ARG A 180 11.05 -46.54 10.30
CA ARG A 180 10.90 -47.35 11.53
C ARG A 180 9.63 -48.20 11.53
N THR A 181 8.54 -47.66 11.01
CA THR A 181 7.25 -48.36 10.93
C THR A 181 7.32 -49.51 9.92
N GLU A 182 7.99 -49.29 8.78
CA GLU A 182 8.25 -50.32 7.77
C GLU A 182 9.17 -51.43 8.31
N ALA A 183 10.25 -51.08 9.00
CA ALA A 183 11.13 -52.06 9.64
C ALA A 183 10.40 -52.91 10.69
N ARG A 184 9.51 -52.30 11.49
CA ARG A 184 8.68 -53.03 12.46
C ARG A 184 7.68 -53.97 11.79
N LYS A 185 7.07 -53.55 10.68
CA LYS A 185 6.18 -54.42 9.88
C LYS A 185 6.95 -55.60 9.28
N GLN A 186 8.14 -55.35 8.70
CA GLN A 186 8.99 -56.41 8.14
C GLN A 186 9.42 -57.42 9.19
N GLN A 187 9.78 -56.97 10.40
CA GLN A 187 10.05 -57.85 11.55
C GLN A 187 8.81 -58.63 11.99
N ALA A 188 7.62 -58.03 12.00
CA ALA A 188 6.38 -58.74 12.32
C ALA A 188 6.03 -59.82 11.28
N THR A 189 6.29 -59.59 9.98
CA THR A 189 6.12 -60.60 8.93
C THR A 189 7.19 -61.69 8.91
N SER A 190 8.37 -61.45 9.49
CA SER A 190 9.44 -62.47 9.62
C SER A 190 9.37 -63.22 10.96
N ALA A 191 8.59 -62.72 11.92
CA ALA A 191 8.24 -63.40 13.16
C ALA A 191 6.86 -64.07 13.07
N THR A 192 6.58 -64.81 11.99
CA THR A 192 5.53 -65.84 12.00
C THR A 192 6.17 -67.17 12.41
N PRO A 193 6.15 -67.57 13.68
CA PRO A 193 6.08 -68.98 14.01
C PRO A 193 4.64 -69.45 13.80
N ASP A 194 4.52 -70.47 12.98
CA ASP A 194 3.39 -71.39 12.96
C ASP A 194 3.11 -71.90 14.39
N SER A 195 1.93 -71.61 14.93
CA SER A 195 1.19 -72.53 15.81
C SER A 195 -0.15 -71.94 16.26
N GLY A 196 -1.23 -72.63 15.88
CA GLY A 196 -2.35 -72.88 16.80
C GLY A 196 -3.55 -71.93 16.73
N ALA A 197 -4.59 -72.38 16.04
CA ALA A 197 -5.96 -71.93 16.26
C ALA A 197 -6.40 -72.14 17.73
N SER A 198 -7.04 -71.15 18.36
CA SER A 198 -8.27 -71.34 19.16
C SER A 198 -8.88 -69.99 19.60
N GLU A 199 -10.20 -69.93 19.50
CA GLU A 199 -11.17 -69.15 20.29
C GLU A 199 -11.26 -67.60 20.16
N ALA A 200 -12.40 -67.18 19.61
CA ALA A 200 -13.15 -65.99 20.05
C ALA A 200 -13.60 -66.17 21.52
N PRO A 201 -13.74 -65.09 22.30
CA PRO A 201 -15.01 -64.33 22.42
C PRO A 201 -14.75 -62.81 22.55
N GLY A 202 -15.64 -61.83 22.35
CA GLY A 202 -17.06 -61.71 22.63
C GLY A 202 -17.30 -60.28 23.17
N VAL A 203 -18.18 -59.52 22.49
CA VAL A 203 -19.16 -58.51 22.97
C VAL A 203 -18.75 -57.29 23.83
N GLN A 204 -19.46 -56.17 23.52
CA GLN A 204 -19.80 -54.94 24.29
C GLN A 204 -19.07 -53.68 23.80
N GLU A 205 -19.67 -52.71 23.10
CA GLU A 205 -20.90 -51.90 23.33
C GLU A 205 -20.80 -50.98 24.56
N THR A 206 -20.51 -49.69 24.32
CA THR A 206 -21.02 -48.48 25.01
C THR A 206 -20.36 -47.28 24.31
N ASP A 207 -21.04 -46.51 23.45
CA ASP A 207 -22.17 -45.59 23.67
C ASP A 207 -21.72 -44.20 24.15
N ALA A 208 -22.42 -43.19 23.63
CA ALA A 208 -22.42 -41.77 23.98
C ALA A 208 -21.14 -40.94 23.67
N ALA A 209 -21.20 -39.71 23.20
CA ALA A 209 -22.28 -38.84 22.76
C ALA A 209 -21.60 -37.54 22.28
N ALA A 210 -22.24 -36.87 21.31
CA ALA A 210 -22.45 -35.41 21.27
C ALA A 210 -21.20 -34.48 21.32
N SER A 211 -21.13 -33.36 20.64
CA SER A 211 -22.04 -32.57 19.82
C SER A 211 -21.25 -31.30 19.50
N SER A 212 -21.62 -30.61 18.42
CA SER A 212 -21.52 -29.15 18.24
C SER A 212 -20.12 -28.52 18.23
N ALA A 213 -19.78 -27.55 17.38
CA ALA A 213 -20.49 -26.82 16.34
C ALA A 213 -19.42 -26.05 15.55
N SER A 214 -19.71 -25.82 14.27
CA SER A 214 -19.00 -24.87 13.40
C SER A 214 -19.79 -23.54 13.36
N PRO A 215 -19.35 -22.47 12.64
CA PRO A 215 -19.11 -21.14 13.19
C PRO A 215 -20.08 -20.05 12.66
N SER A 216 -20.16 -18.91 13.35
CA SER A 216 -20.55 -17.58 12.80
C SER A 216 -20.58 -16.56 13.94
N ALA A 217 -19.75 -15.52 13.95
CA ALA A 217 -20.01 -14.19 13.35
C ALA A 217 -21.17 -13.44 14.05
N THR A 218 -20.89 -12.21 14.54
CA THR A 218 -21.72 -10.97 14.60
C THR A 218 -20.99 -10.02 15.59
N GLU A 219 -20.30 -8.95 15.15
CA GLU A 219 -20.83 -7.63 14.78
C GLU A 219 -21.47 -6.86 15.96
N SER A 220 -20.76 -5.84 16.46
CA SER A 220 -21.26 -4.49 16.86
C SER A 220 -20.16 -3.75 17.62
#